data_AF-A0A1V5MEZ9-F1
#
_entry.id   AF-A0A1V5MEZ9-F1
#
_cell.length_a   1.000
_cell.length_b   1.000
_cell.length_c   1.000
_cell.angle_alpha   90.00
_cell.angle_beta   90.00
_cell.angle_gamma   90.00
#
_symmetry.space_group_name_H-M   'P 1'
#
loop_
_entity.id
_entity.type
_entity.pdbx_description
1 polymer ?
#
loop_
_entity_poly.entity_id
_entity_poly.type
_entity_poly.pdbx_seq_one_letter_code
_entity_poly.pdbx_strand_id
1 'polypeptide(L)'
;MQNRKILQLRAPESGEPLCSGPEISVPLGQQIQIRYFHAVLSVKNGRANTWYSLMKDNARGLEVSVRTFGQNLESHQVAIDPSDIGKTLFCVGYPCLSITGLDTESGTVTVTLSEIVELCGEGEPCPL
;
A
#
# COMPACT_ATOMS: atom_id res chain seq x y z
N MET A 1 12.11 -3.59 -23.61
CA MET A 1 11.15 -2.66 -22.99
C MET A 1 11.11 -2.99 -21.50
N GLN A 2 11.62 -2.12 -20.64
CA GLN A 2 11.59 -2.34 -19.20
C GLN A 2 10.13 -2.19 -18.73
N ASN A 3 9.53 -3.25 -18.22
CA ASN A 3 8.24 -3.18 -17.53
C ASN A 3 8.40 -2.19 -16.37
N ARG A 4 7.98 -0.94 -16.55
CA ARG A 4 7.85 0.00 -15.44
C ARG A 4 6.79 -0.59 -14.52
N LYS A 5 7.22 -1.18 -13.40
CA LYS A 5 6.29 -1.74 -12.41
C LYS A 5 5.36 -0.63 -11.95
N ILE A 6 4.06 -0.90 -11.99
CA ILE A 6 3.01 0.05 -11.63
C ILE A 6 3.03 0.25 -10.11
N LEU A 7 3.45 -0.77 -9.34
CA LEU A 7 3.55 -0.73 -7.88
C LEU A 7 4.99 -0.84 -7.39
N GLN A 8 5.44 0.13 -6.59
CA GLN A 8 6.78 0.12 -5.98
C GLN A 8 6.77 0.73 -4.58
N LEU A 9 7.23 -0.02 -3.57
CA LEU A 9 7.55 0.53 -2.25
C LEU A 9 9.03 0.91 -2.22
N ARG A 10 9.33 2.19 -1.99
CA ARG A 10 10.71 2.70 -1.93
C ARG A 10 10.82 3.89 -0.99
N ALA A 11 12.04 4.16 -0.51
CA ALA A 11 12.30 5.43 0.13
C ALA A 11 12.08 6.57 -0.90
N PRO A 12 11.46 7.69 -0.52
CA PRO A 12 11.34 8.85 -1.40
C PRO A 12 12.73 9.37 -1.77
N GLU A 13 12.92 9.73 -3.03
CA GLU A 13 14.13 10.42 -3.48
C GLU A 13 14.14 11.88 -2.98
N SER A 14 15.31 12.53 -3.01
CA SER A 14 15.43 13.92 -2.59
C SER A 14 14.50 14.82 -3.41
N GLY A 15 13.53 15.45 -2.75
CA GLY A 15 12.53 16.32 -3.39
C GLY A 15 11.25 15.61 -3.78
N GLU A 16 11.15 14.28 -3.65
CA GLU A 16 9.87 13.58 -3.72
C GLU A 16 9.08 13.82 -2.43
N PRO A 17 7.80 14.22 -2.51
CA PRO A 17 6.99 14.46 -1.33
C PRO A 17 6.66 13.13 -0.64
N LEU A 18 6.81 13.11 0.68
CA LEU A 18 6.13 12.13 1.52
C LEU A 18 4.63 12.39 1.47
N CYS A 19 3.83 11.33 1.64
CA CYS A 19 2.39 11.49 1.80
C CYS A 19 2.11 12.32 3.07
N SER A 20 1.25 13.33 2.96
CA SER A 20 0.90 14.26 4.04
C SER A 20 -0.60 14.33 4.34
N GLY A 21 -1.40 13.48 3.70
CA GLY A 21 -2.86 13.42 3.87
C GLY A 21 -3.28 12.68 5.14
N PRO A 22 -4.48 12.05 5.15
CA PRO A 22 -4.99 11.40 6.34
C PRO A 22 -4.15 10.20 6.75
N GLU A 23 -3.94 10.07 8.06
CA GLU A 23 -3.32 8.89 8.66
C GLU A 23 -4.37 7.83 8.98
N ILE A 24 -4.06 6.58 8.66
CA ILE A 24 -4.95 5.44 8.81
C ILE A 24 -4.17 4.29 9.41
N SER A 25 -4.74 3.72 10.46
CA SER A 25 -4.26 2.45 11.01
C SER A 25 -5.04 1.30 10.36
N VAL A 26 -4.33 0.36 9.75
CA VAL A 26 -4.88 -0.82 9.09
C VAL A 26 -4.50 -2.06 9.91
N PRO A 27 -5.41 -2.58 10.74
CA PRO A 27 -5.25 -3.85 11.46
C PRO A 27 -4.95 -5.03 10.53
N LEU A 28 -4.36 -6.08 11.11
CA LEU A 28 -4.08 -7.32 10.38
C LEU A 28 -5.38 -7.94 9.82
N GLY A 29 -5.39 -8.25 8.53
CA GLY A 29 -6.53 -8.79 7.81
C GLY A 29 -7.48 -7.74 7.22
N GLN A 30 -7.36 -6.48 7.63
CA GLN A 30 -8.18 -5.39 7.10
C GLN A 30 -7.65 -4.92 5.74
N GLN A 31 -8.59 -4.46 4.92
CA GLN A 31 -8.34 -3.87 3.62
C GLN A 31 -8.87 -2.45 3.60
N ILE A 32 -8.11 -1.55 3.00
CA ILE A 32 -8.57 -0.23 2.60
C ILE A 32 -8.67 -0.17 1.08
N GLN A 33 -9.64 0.57 0.58
CA GLN A 33 -9.73 0.89 -0.84
C GLN A 33 -9.59 2.39 -1.03
N ILE A 34 -8.78 2.74 -2.03
CA ILE A 34 -8.37 4.10 -2.30
C ILE A 34 -8.61 4.36 -3.78
N ARG A 35 -9.20 5.51 -4.12
CA ARG A 35 -9.37 5.98 -5.49
C ARG A 35 -8.28 6.96 -5.87
N TYR A 36 -7.79 6.81 -7.10
CA TYR A 36 -6.78 7.69 -7.68
C TYR A 36 -6.99 7.79 -9.21
N PHE A 37 -7.35 8.98 -9.71
CA PHE A 37 -7.72 9.18 -11.12
C PHE A 37 -8.71 8.10 -11.62
N HIS A 38 -8.36 7.36 -12.67
CA HIS A 38 -9.14 6.26 -13.25
C HIS A 38 -8.76 4.88 -12.68
N ALA A 39 -8.10 4.86 -11.52
CA ALA A 39 -7.66 3.66 -10.85
C ALA A 39 -8.25 3.54 -9.44
N VAL A 40 -8.49 2.29 -9.04
CA VAL A 40 -8.84 1.90 -7.69
C VAL A 40 -7.73 1.02 -7.15
N LEU A 41 -7.26 1.34 -5.97
CA LEU A 41 -6.23 0.64 -5.25
C LEU A 41 -6.81 -0.05 -4.05
N SER A 42 -6.47 -1.31 -3.89
CA SER A 42 -6.81 -2.09 -2.71
C SER A 42 -5.53 -2.43 -1.99
N VAL A 43 -5.41 -2.00 -0.74
CA VAL A 43 -4.27 -2.28 0.13
C VAL A 43 -4.79 -3.07 1.32
N LYS A 44 -4.38 -4.32 1.43
CA LYS A 44 -4.76 -5.21 2.51
C LYS A 44 -3.55 -5.56 3.35
N ASN A 45 -3.67 -5.31 4.64
CA ASN A 45 -2.67 -5.75 5.60
C ASN A 45 -2.86 -7.26 5.84
N GLY A 46 -1.81 -8.03 5.60
CA GLY A 46 -1.84 -9.48 5.64
C GLY A 46 -0.53 -10.08 6.15
N ARG A 47 -0.48 -11.41 6.15
CA ARG A 47 0.76 -12.14 6.36
C ARG A 47 1.53 -12.19 5.05
N ALA A 48 2.85 -12.05 5.10
CA ALA A 48 3.65 -12.28 3.91
C ALA A 48 3.49 -13.74 3.44
N ASN A 49 3.52 -13.95 2.14
CA ASN A 49 3.42 -15.26 1.50
C ASN A 49 4.58 -16.15 1.95
N THR A 50 4.37 -17.46 1.87
CA THR A 50 5.30 -18.50 2.37
C THR A 50 6.74 -18.35 1.89
N TRP A 51 6.95 -17.91 0.63
CA TRP A 51 8.31 -17.65 0.12
C TRP A 51 9.05 -16.54 0.87
N TYR A 52 8.33 -15.50 1.31
CA TYR A 52 8.89 -14.39 2.10
C TYR A 52 8.92 -14.72 3.60
N SER A 53 7.94 -15.46 4.12
CA SER A 53 7.90 -15.85 5.53
C SER A 53 9.02 -16.81 5.93
N LEU A 54 9.58 -17.57 4.98
CA LEU A 54 10.76 -18.41 5.20
C LEU A 54 12.05 -17.61 5.46
N MET A 55 12.09 -16.34 5.07
CA MET A 55 13.29 -15.48 5.17
C MET A 55 13.28 -14.62 6.43
N LYS A 56 12.11 -14.38 7.03
CA LYS A 56 11.93 -13.59 8.25
C LYS A 56 10.75 -14.14 9.05
N ASP A 57 11.01 -14.66 10.24
CA ASP A 57 9.96 -15.08 11.18
C ASP A 57 8.97 -13.91 11.39
N ASN A 58 7.67 -14.20 11.27
CA ASN A 58 6.57 -13.23 11.37
C ASN A 58 6.49 -12.13 10.29
N ALA A 59 7.12 -12.30 9.13
CA ALA A 59 7.02 -11.35 8.01
C ALA A 59 5.58 -10.91 7.73
N ARG A 60 5.35 -9.59 7.79
CA ARG A 60 4.08 -8.95 7.46
C ARG A 60 4.09 -8.56 5.99
N GLY A 61 2.91 -8.47 5.38
CA GLY A 61 2.78 -8.18 3.96
C GLY A 61 1.64 -7.22 3.68
N LEU A 62 1.87 -6.26 2.80
CA LEU A 62 0.80 -5.51 2.16
C LEU A 62 0.46 -6.18 0.84
N GLU A 63 -0.74 -6.73 0.74
CA GLU A 63 -1.32 -7.12 -0.55
C GLU A 63 -1.87 -5.87 -1.21
N VAL A 64 -1.24 -5.45 -2.30
CA VAL A 64 -1.60 -4.25 -3.05
C VAL A 64 -2.10 -4.67 -4.42
N SER A 65 -3.25 -4.18 -4.84
CA SER A 65 -3.74 -4.35 -6.21
C SER A 65 -4.25 -3.05 -6.79
N VAL A 66 -4.00 -2.85 -8.08
CA VAL A 66 -4.45 -1.71 -8.87
C VAL A 66 -5.44 -2.21 -9.91
N ARG A 67 -6.62 -1.59 -9.93
CA ARG A 67 -7.67 -1.88 -10.91
C ARG A 67 -8.04 -0.62 -11.68
N THR A 68 -8.32 -0.75 -12.97
CA THR A 68 -8.85 0.32 -13.82
C THR A 68 -10.00 -0.23 -14.65
N PHE A 69 -11.12 0.49 -14.75
CA PHE A 69 -12.31 0.05 -15.50
C PHE A 69 -12.75 -1.40 -15.17
N GLY A 70 -12.61 -1.80 -13.90
CA GLY A 70 -13.01 -3.12 -13.40
C GLY A 70 -11.98 -4.22 -13.64
N GLN A 71 -10.89 -3.93 -14.35
CA GLN A 71 -9.84 -4.89 -14.67
C GLN A 71 -8.65 -4.74 -13.72
N ASN A 72 -8.11 -5.86 -13.26
CA ASN A 72 -6.89 -5.89 -12.45
C ASN A 72 -5.67 -5.68 -13.35
N LEU A 73 -4.93 -4.58 -13.12
CA LEU A 73 -3.73 -4.25 -13.88
C LEU A 73 -2.50 -4.92 -13.26
N GLU A 74 -2.33 -4.77 -11.95
CA GLU A 74 -1.18 -5.30 -11.23
C GLU A 74 -1.60 -5.64 -9.80
N SER A 75 -1.16 -6.79 -9.32
CA SER A 75 -1.29 -7.18 -7.91
C SER A 75 0.06 -7.64 -7.43
N HIS A 76 0.50 -7.10 -6.30
CA HIS A 76 1.77 -7.42 -5.69
C HIS A 76 1.61 -7.58 -4.19
N GLN A 77 2.41 -8.46 -3.62
CA GLN A 77 2.57 -8.47 -2.18
C GLN A 77 3.94 -7.90 -1.83
N VAL A 78 3.94 -6.90 -0.97
CA VAL A 78 5.15 -6.27 -0.46
C VAL A 78 5.35 -6.72 0.98
N ALA A 79 6.43 -7.46 1.25
CA ALA A 79 6.82 -7.74 2.62
C ALA A 79 7.26 -6.45 3.30
N ILE A 80 6.78 -6.22 4.52
CA ILE A 80 7.07 -5.01 5.30
C ILE A 80 7.67 -5.37 6.66
N ASP A 81 8.60 -4.54 7.11
CA ASP A 81 9.24 -4.61 8.41
C ASP A 81 9.53 -3.20 8.97
N PRO A 82 10.02 -3.05 10.22
CA PRO A 82 10.25 -1.73 10.81
C PRO A 82 11.20 -0.81 10.02
N SER A 83 12.06 -1.34 9.15
CA SER A 83 12.94 -0.54 8.28
C SER A 83 12.22 0.07 7.07
N ASP A 84 10.97 -0.31 6.83
CA ASP A 84 10.12 0.25 5.78
C ASP A 84 9.35 1.50 6.24
N ILE A 85 9.42 1.85 7.52
CA ILE A 85 8.86 3.11 8.03
C ILE A 85 9.56 4.28 7.33
N GLY A 86 8.77 5.21 6.79
CA GLY A 86 9.21 6.33 5.96
C GLY A 86 9.29 6.01 4.46
N LYS A 87 9.03 4.77 4.03
CA LYS A 87 8.92 4.42 2.60
C LYS A 87 7.53 4.73 2.07
N THR A 88 7.49 5.07 0.79
CA THR A 88 6.28 5.43 0.06
C THR A 88 5.98 4.38 -1.00
N LEU A 89 4.73 3.93 -1.03
CA LEU A 89 4.17 3.12 -2.09
C LEU A 89 3.76 4.05 -3.23
N PHE A 90 4.44 3.89 -4.35
CA PHE A 90 4.13 4.54 -5.61
C PHE A 90 3.23 3.64 -6.44
N CYS A 91 2.17 4.22 -7.00
CA CYS A 91 1.24 3.54 -7.87
C CYS A 91 1.00 4.36 -9.13
N VAL A 92 1.18 3.72 -10.29
CA VAL A 92 1.08 4.39 -11.60
C VAL A 92 2.02 5.61 -11.68
N GLY A 93 3.15 5.57 -10.95
CA GLY A 93 4.16 6.64 -10.93
C GLY A 93 3.90 7.78 -9.94
N TYR A 94 2.89 7.69 -9.08
CA TYR A 94 2.57 8.73 -8.09
C TYR A 94 2.53 8.17 -6.67
N PRO A 95 2.87 8.97 -5.64
CA PRO A 95 2.81 8.52 -4.25
C PRO A 95 1.35 8.29 -3.84
N CYS A 96 1.05 7.09 -3.36
CA CYS A 96 -0.30 6.72 -2.90
C CYS A 96 -0.40 6.74 -1.38
N LEU A 97 0.55 6.11 -0.72
CA LEU A 97 0.63 6.04 0.74
C LEU A 97 2.07 5.92 1.20
N SER A 98 2.35 6.37 2.41
CA SER A 98 3.63 6.19 3.08
C SER A 98 3.42 5.39 4.36
N ILE A 99 4.33 4.46 4.67
CA ILE A 99 4.28 3.70 5.91
C ILE A 99 4.82 4.59 7.02
N THR A 100 4.00 4.93 8.01
CA THR A 100 4.39 5.80 9.14
C THR A 100 4.51 5.06 10.46
N GLY A 101 3.95 3.86 10.56
CA GLY A 101 4.05 3.03 11.75
C GLY A 101 3.83 1.56 11.47
N LEU A 102 4.40 0.72 12.34
CA LEU A 102 4.19 -0.72 12.35
C LEU A 102 4.19 -1.20 13.81
N ASP A 103 3.06 -1.71 14.26
CA ASP A 103 2.96 -2.42 15.53
C ASP A 103 3.22 -3.91 15.31
N THR A 104 4.34 -4.41 15.81
CA THR A 104 4.74 -5.81 15.65
C THR A 104 3.94 -6.78 16.49
N GLU A 105 3.33 -6.33 17.60
CA GLU A 105 2.52 -7.17 18.49
C GLU A 105 1.13 -7.42 17.87
N SER A 106 0.40 -6.34 17.54
CA SER A 106 -0.93 -6.46 16.93
C SER A 106 -0.89 -6.74 15.43
N GLY A 107 0.24 -6.44 14.77
CA GLY A 107 0.36 -6.49 13.31
C GLY A 107 -0.32 -5.31 12.60
N THR A 108 -0.70 -4.25 13.33
CA THR A 108 -1.31 -3.05 12.75
C THR A 108 -0.26 -2.24 11.98
N VAL A 109 -0.63 -1.80 10.77
CA VAL A 109 0.20 -0.94 9.93
C VAL A 109 -0.42 0.44 9.89
N THR A 110 0.35 1.46 10.23
CA THR A 110 -0.08 2.86 10.11
C THR A 110 0.46 3.42 8.81
N VAL A 111 -0.42 4.00 8.01
CA VAL A 111 -0.09 4.60 6.72
C VAL A 111 -0.65 6.02 6.64
N THR A 112 0.10 6.92 6.02
CA THR A 112 -0.39 8.25 5.62
C THR A 112 -0.73 8.22 4.15
N LEU A 113 -1.95 8.59 3.79
CA LEU A 113 -2.36 8.68 2.39
C LEU A 113 -1.85 9.95 1.73
N SER A 114 -1.64 9.88 0.43
CA SER A 114 -1.35 11.06 -0.37
C SER A 114 -2.58 11.96 -0.48
N GLU A 115 -2.40 13.26 -0.64
CA GLU A 115 -3.52 14.22 -0.80
C GLU A 115 -4.23 14.06 -2.14
N ILE A 116 -3.57 13.41 -3.11
CA ILE A 116 -4.12 13.16 -4.45
C ILE A 116 -5.02 11.92 -4.50
N VAL A 117 -5.14 11.19 -3.40
CA VAL A 117 -5.95 9.97 -3.32
C VAL A 117 -7.12 10.16 -2.35
N GLU A 118 -8.21 9.44 -2.60
CA GLU A 118 -9.41 9.50 -1.77
C GLU A 118 -9.72 8.12 -1.20
N LEU A 119 -10.03 8.04 0.10
CA LEU A 119 -10.57 6.81 0.67
C LEU A 119 -11.96 6.54 0.11
N CYS A 120 -12.21 5.29 -0.25
CA CYS A 120 -13.57 4.85 -0.49
C CYS A 120 -14.24 4.52 0.84
N GLY A 121 -15.51 4.90 0.97
CA GLY A 121 -16.30 4.65 2.19
C GLY A 121 -16.39 3.17 2.52
N GLU A 122 -16.55 2.86 3.81
CA GLU A 122 -16.77 1.49 4.27
C GLU A 122 -18.09 0.95 3.70
N GLY A 123 -18.03 -0.21 3.05
CA GLY A 123 -19.22 -0.96 2.62
C GLY A 123 -19.72 -0.66 1.22
N GLU A 124 -19.17 0.33 0.51
CA GLU A 124 -19.51 0.59 -0.89
C GLU A 124 -18.32 0.27 -1.83
N PRO A 125 -18.57 -0.30 -3.02
CA PRO A 125 -17.51 -0.50 -3.99
C PRO A 125 -16.94 0.87 -4.41
N CYS A 126 -15.62 1.04 -4.39
CA CYS A 126 -14.99 2.24 -4.96
C CYS A 126 -15.52 2.47 -6.39
N PRO A 127 -16.15 3.62 -6.68
CA PRO A 127 -16.55 3.94 -8.04
C PRO A 127 -15.30 4.11 -8.91
N LEU A 128 -15.40 3.66 -10.17
CA LEU A 128 -14.39 3.88 -11.21
C LEU A 128 -14.73 5.13 -12.00
#